data_AF-A0A519GCL9-F1
#
_entry.id   AF-A0A519GCL9-F1
#
_cell.length_a   1.000
_cell.length_b   1.000
_cell.length_c   1.000
_cell.angle_alpha   90.00
_cell.angle_beta   90.00
_cell.angle_gamma   90.00
#
_symmetry.space_group_name_H-M   'P 1'
#
loop_
_entity.id
_entity.type
_entity.pdbx_description
1 polymer ?
#
loop_
_entity_poly.entity_id
_entity_poly.type
_entity_poly.pdbx_seq_one_letter_code
_entity_poly.pdbx_strand_id
1 'polypeptide(L)'
;MSTHPEKSEQIRTYARRAVGALSVGILGLALLPAVALADTPSSAPDAPHVSGLQYIVVLVLIPAGLFAVVSLLAALPSMISDKGYEPGQSWRSEPEWFGGPRKGVEAADDVPATAIEASETDRGGTSGTW
;
A
#
# COMPACT_ATOMS: atom_id res chain seq x y z
N MET A 1 -20.30 10.79 26.73
CA MET A 1 -18.91 11.29 26.61
C MET A 1 -17.99 10.08 26.63
N SER A 2 -17.77 9.43 25.48
CA SER A 2 -16.96 8.20 25.40
C SER A 2 -15.97 8.35 24.25
N THR A 3 -14.69 8.35 24.60
CA THR A 3 -13.53 8.61 23.72
C THR A 3 -13.09 7.31 23.07
N HIS A 4 -13.10 7.26 21.73
CA HIS A 4 -12.63 6.14 20.91
C HIS A 4 -11.14 5.80 21.16
N PRO A 5 -10.78 4.64 21.75
CA PRO A 5 -9.39 4.24 21.97
C PRO A 5 -8.77 3.42 20.82
N GLU A 6 -9.58 2.88 19.92
CA GLU A 6 -9.23 1.73 19.06
C GLU A 6 -8.24 2.03 17.92
N LYS A 7 -8.35 3.20 17.26
CA LYS A 7 -7.45 3.57 16.15
C LYS A 7 -6.00 3.82 16.59
N SER A 8 -5.80 4.18 17.85
CA SER A 8 -4.47 4.54 18.37
C SER A 8 -3.57 3.31 18.58
N GLU A 9 -4.16 2.14 18.78
CA GLU A 9 -3.45 0.90 19.11
C GLU A 9 -2.89 0.20 17.86
N GLN A 10 -3.64 0.26 16.76
CA GLN A 10 -3.21 -0.30 15.47
C GLN A 10 -2.01 0.48 14.90
N ILE A 11 -2.05 1.82 14.92
CA ILE A 11 -0.96 2.66 14.43
C ILE A 11 0.33 2.42 15.22
N ARG A 12 0.23 2.23 16.54
CA ARG A 12 1.38 1.90 17.41
C ARG A 12 1.97 0.52 17.10
N THR A 13 1.13 -0.44 16.71
CA THR A 13 1.57 -1.80 16.37
C THR A 13 2.29 -1.84 15.02
N TYR A 14 1.78 -1.13 14.00
CA TYR A 14 2.47 -0.99 12.71
C TYR A 14 3.76 -0.17 12.83
N ALA A 15 3.78 0.89 13.63
CA ALA A 15 4.98 1.68 13.90
C ALA A 15 6.08 0.85 14.61
N ARG A 16 5.73 0.01 15.59
CA ARG A 16 6.69 -0.88 16.28
C ARG A 16 7.30 -1.93 15.34
N ARG A 17 6.53 -2.47 14.39
CA ARG A 17 7.01 -3.42 13.39
C ARG A 17 7.93 -2.76 12.36
N ALA A 18 7.62 -1.54 11.94
CA ALA A 18 8.47 -0.76 11.04
C ALA A 18 9.81 -0.38 11.70
N VAL A 19 9.79 0.03 12.98
CA VAL A 19 11.01 0.35 13.75
C VAL A 19 11.87 -0.90 13.97
N GLY A 20 11.26 -2.07 14.24
CA GLY A 20 11.98 -3.33 14.38
C GLY A 20 12.74 -3.74 13.11
N ALA A 21 12.10 -3.65 11.94
CA ALA A 21 12.72 -3.98 10.66
C ALA A 21 13.87 -3.03 10.29
N LEU A 22 13.72 -1.73 10.60
CA LEU A 22 14.75 -0.71 10.34
C LEU A 22 15.97 -0.89 11.26
N SER A 23 15.75 -1.27 12.53
CA SER A 23 16.81 -1.51 13.52
C SER A 23 17.69 -2.71 13.16
N VAL A 24 17.10 -3.80 12.68
CA VAL A 24 17.83 -5.00 12.24
C VAL A 24 18.64 -4.72 10.98
N GLY A 25 18.09 -3.93 10.06
CA GLY A 25 18.82 -3.49 8.85
C GLY A 25 20.05 -2.63 9.17
N ILE A 26 19.92 -1.68 10.12
CA ILE A 26 21.04 -0.81 10.54
C ILE A 26 22.12 -1.60 11.27
N LEU A 27 21.75 -2.51 12.17
CA LEU A 27 22.72 -3.33 12.92
C LEU A 27 23.48 -4.29 11.98
N GLY A 28 22.78 -4.89 11.01
CA GLY A 28 23.41 -5.72 9.96
C GLY A 28 24.39 -4.91 9.10
N LEU A 29 24.07 -3.67 8.76
CA LEU A 29 24.93 -2.79 7.96
C LEU A 29 26.18 -2.33 8.74
N ALA A 30 26.06 -2.08 10.05
CA ALA A 30 27.15 -1.61 10.91
C ALA A 30 28.22 -2.69 11.22
N LEU A 31 27.89 -3.97 11.07
CA LEU A 31 28.81 -5.11 11.30
C LEU A 31 29.61 -5.54 10.06
N LEU A 32 29.24 -5.07 8.85
CA LEU A 32 29.93 -5.38 7.60
C LEU A 32 31.38 -4.87 7.46
N PRO A 33 31.80 -3.71 8.01
CA PRO A 33 33.16 -3.21 7.78
C PRO A 33 34.24 -4.03 8.51
N ALA A 34 33.89 -4.81 9.54
CA ALA A 34 34.86 -5.64 10.27
C ALA A 34 35.44 -6.78 9.42
N VAL A 35 34.71 -7.25 8.40
CA VAL A 35 35.14 -8.36 7.53
C VAL A 35 36.13 -7.90 6.45
N ALA A 36 36.23 -6.58 6.20
CA ALA A 36 37.09 -5.99 5.19
C ALA A 36 38.54 -5.71 5.67
N LEU A 37 38.82 -5.91 6.96
CA LEU A 37 40.14 -5.69 7.58
C LEU A 37 40.99 -6.97 7.68
N ALA A 38 40.50 -8.10 7.15
CA ALA A 38 41.24 -9.35 7.16
C ALA A 38 42.31 -9.37 6.06
N ASP A 39 43.52 -9.81 6.42
CA ASP A 39 44.61 -10.01 5.46
C ASP A 39 44.21 -11.07 4.42
N THR A 40 44.49 -10.81 3.14
CA THR A 40 44.24 -11.79 2.08
C THR A 40 45.25 -12.92 2.18
N PRO A 41 44.84 -14.21 2.22
CA PRO A 41 45.79 -15.31 2.24
C PRO A 41 46.64 -15.29 0.97
N SER A 42 47.91 -15.65 1.08
CA SER A 42 48.87 -15.65 -0.05
C SER A 42 48.52 -16.62 -1.19
N SER A 43 47.49 -17.46 -1.02
CA SER A 43 46.95 -18.35 -2.06
C SER A 43 45.62 -17.87 -2.65
N ALA A 44 45.18 -16.64 -2.33
CA ALA A 44 43.96 -16.10 -2.92
C ALA A 44 44.16 -15.93 -4.45
N PRO A 45 43.22 -16.42 -5.28
CA PRO A 45 43.29 -16.21 -6.72
C PRO A 45 43.12 -14.72 -7.05
N ASP A 46 43.83 -14.24 -8.06
CA ASP A 46 43.69 -12.87 -8.55
C ASP A 46 42.24 -12.62 -9.00
N ALA A 47 41.64 -11.56 -8.48
CA ALA A 47 40.29 -11.17 -8.87
C ALA A 47 40.29 -10.72 -10.34
N PRO A 48 39.27 -11.08 -11.13
CA PRO A 48 39.15 -10.59 -12.49
C PRO A 48 39.11 -9.06 -12.50
N HIS A 49 39.96 -8.44 -13.32
CA HIS A 49 39.94 -7.00 -13.49
C HIS A 49 38.63 -6.57 -14.15
N VAL A 50 37.81 -5.83 -13.40
CA VAL A 50 36.62 -5.15 -13.93
C VAL A 50 36.95 -3.69 -14.22
N SER A 51 36.50 -3.18 -15.37
CA SER A 51 36.66 -1.75 -15.65
C SER A 51 35.75 -0.93 -14.73
N GLY A 52 36.22 0.24 -14.27
CA GLY A 52 35.43 1.12 -13.40
C GLY A 52 34.10 1.56 -14.05
N LEU A 53 34.09 1.73 -15.37
CA LEU A 53 32.88 2.05 -16.12
C LEU A 53 31.86 0.90 -16.06
N GLN A 54 32.30 -0.35 -16.26
CA GLN A 54 31.43 -1.52 -16.16
C GLN A 54 30.80 -1.62 -14.77
N TYR A 55 31.57 -1.35 -13.71
CA TYR A 55 31.04 -1.33 -12.35
C TYR A 55 29.94 -0.28 -12.16
N ILE A 56 30.17 0.96 -12.60
CA ILE A 56 29.17 2.05 -12.51
C ILE A 56 27.91 1.71 -13.31
N VAL A 57 28.07 1.17 -14.52
CA VAL A 57 26.93 0.76 -15.36
C VAL A 57 26.11 -0.30 -14.64
N VAL A 58 26.72 -1.34 -14.10
CA VAL A 58 26.01 -2.39 -13.36
C VAL A 58 25.28 -1.81 -12.13
N LEU A 59 25.96 -0.93 -11.38
CA LEU A 59 25.44 -0.32 -10.16
C LEU A 59 24.22 0.57 -10.42
N VAL A 60 24.13 1.23 -11.58
CA VAL A 60 23.01 2.12 -11.92
C VAL A 60 21.94 1.40 -12.74
N LEU A 61 22.35 0.60 -13.72
CA LEU A 61 21.45 -0.03 -14.68
C LEU A 61 20.59 -1.12 -14.04
N ILE A 62 21.15 -1.92 -13.13
CA ILE A 62 20.38 -2.98 -12.46
C ILE A 62 19.27 -2.38 -11.58
N PRO A 63 19.54 -1.43 -10.66
CA PRO A 63 18.48 -0.81 -9.87
C PRO A 63 17.46 -0.04 -10.72
N ALA A 64 17.92 0.70 -11.74
CA ALA A 64 17.02 1.43 -12.64
C ALA A 64 16.13 0.47 -13.45
N GLY A 65 16.69 -0.63 -13.94
CA GLY A 65 15.95 -1.67 -14.65
C GLY A 65 14.92 -2.34 -13.76
N LEU A 66 15.30 -2.72 -12.53
CA LEU A 66 14.37 -3.26 -11.54
C LEU A 66 13.25 -2.27 -11.21
N PHE A 67 13.58 -1.00 -10.98
CA PHE A 67 12.60 0.05 -10.73
C PHE A 67 11.62 0.18 -11.90
N ALA A 68 12.12 0.18 -13.13
CA ALA A 68 11.29 0.28 -14.33
C ALA A 68 10.34 -0.92 -14.46
N VAL A 69 10.85 -2.15 -14.27
CA VAL A 69 10.04 -3.37 -14.32
C VAL A 69 8.95 -3.36 -13.24
N VAL A 70 9.32 -3.04 -12.00
CA VAL A 70 8.36 -2.98 -10.89
C VAL A 70 7.31 -1.90 -11.13
N SER A 71 7.72 -0.70 -11.57
CA SER A 71 6.82 0.41 -11.88
C SER A 71 5.86 0.04 -13.02
N LEU A 72 6.35 -0.63 -14.05
CA LEU A 72 5.53 -1.10 -15.16
C LEU A 72 4.50 -2.13 -14.69
N LEU A 73 4.92 -3.13 -13.92
CA LEU A 73 4.02 -4.13 -13.36
C LEU A 73 2.97 -3.51 -12.42
N ALA A 74 3.36 -2.52 -11.62
CA ALA A 74 2.45 -1.81 -10.73
C ALA A 74 1.45 -0.92 -11.48
N ALA A 75 1.87 -0.30 -12.59
CA ALA A 75 1.01 0.52 -13.43
C ALA A 75 0.14 -0.31 -14.40
N LEU A 76 0.51 -1.58 -14.64
CA LEU A 76 -0.12 -2.43 -15.62
C LEU A 76 -1.64 -2.57 -15.43
N PRO A 77 -2.18 -2.80 -14.21
CA PRO A 77 -3.63 -2.88 -14.01
C PRO A 77 -4.34 -1.61 -14.48
N SER A 78 -3.78 -0.43 -14.19
CA SER A 78 -4.36 0.84 -14.62
C SER A 78 -4.30 1.05 -16.13
N MET A 79 -3.30 0.47 -16.82
CA MET A 79 -3.15 0.60 -18.27
C MET A 79 -4.10 -0.33 -19.05
N ILE A 80 -4.46 -1.48 -18.47
CA ILE A 80 -5.36 -2.46 -19.08
C ILE A 80 -6.79 -2.38 -18.56
N SER A 81 -7.03 -1.68 -17.45
CA SER A 81 -8.38 -1.50 -16.89
C SER A 81 -9.23 -0.66 -17.84
N ASP A 82 -10.52 -0.98 -17.90
CA ASP A 82 -11.46 -0.25 -18.73
C ASP A 82 -11.57 1.20 -18.26
N LYS A 83 -11.87 2.10 -19.20
CA LYS A 83 -12.17 3.49 -18.84
C LYS A 83 -13.43 3.47 -17.99
N GLY A 84 -13.42 4.19 -16.87
CA GLY A 84 -14.57 4.30 -15.97
C GLY A 84 -15.80 4.87 -16.67
N TYR A 85 -16.87 5.10 -15.91
CA TYR A 85 -18.12 5.64 -16.46
C TYR A 85 -17.91 6.94 -17.24
N GLU A 86 -18.33 6.97 -18.50
CA GLU A 86 -18.38 8.19 -19.31
C GLU A 86 -19.83 8.72 -19.38
N PRO A 87 -20.06 10.04 -19.21
CA PRO A 87 -21.39 10.63 -19.32
C PRO A 87 -22.06 10.30 -20.66
N GLY A 88 -23.29 9.78 -20.61
CA GLY A 88 -24.05 9.37 -21.81
C GLY A 88 -23.94 7.88 -22.15
N GLN A 89 -23.06 7.12 -21.51
CA GLN A 89 -23.12 5.65 -21.57
C GLN A 89 -24.19 5.12 -20.61
N SER A 90 -24.76 3.96 -20.94
CA SER A 90 -25.59 3.21 -20.01
C SER A 90 -24.75 2.74 -18.83
N TRP A 91 -25.33 2.73 -17.63
CA TRP A 91 -24.68 2.22 -16.43
C TRP A 91 -24.39 0.72 -16.59
N ARG A 92 -23.12 0.32 -16.47
CA ARG A 92 -22.67 -1.07 -16.63
C ARG A 92 -22.13 -1.70 -15.34
N SER A 93 -22.02 -0.91 -14.27
CA SER A 93 -21.52 -1.35 -12.97
C SER A 93 -22.67 -1.86 -12.10
N GLU A 94 -22.34 -2.59 -11.04
CA GLU A 94 -23.32 -2.98 -10.02
C GLU A 94 -23.87 -1.72 -9.33
N PRO A 95 -25.17 -1.65 -8.98
CA PRO A 95 -25.70 -0.55 -8.18
C PRO A 95 -25.05 -0.55 -6.79
N GLU A 96 -24.32 0.52 -6.47
CA GLU A 96 -23.68 0.70 -5.17
C GLU A 96 -24.39 1.79 -4.36
N TRP A 97 -24.76 1.45 -3.12
CA TRP A 97 -25.35 2.40 -2.18
C TRP A 97 -24.25 3.07 -1.34
N PHE A 98 -23.87 4.27 -1.73
CA PHE A 98 -22.93 5.09 -0.97
C PHE A 98 -23.64 5.78 0.20
N GLY A 99 -23.79 5.08 1.32
CA GLY A 99 -24.48 5.62 2.49
C GLY A 99 -24.76 4.63 3.62
N GLY A 100 -24.00 3.53 3.72
CA GLY A 100 -24.18 2.51 4.75
C GLY A 100 -24.02 3.04 6.18
N PRO A 101 -24.33 2.21 7.20
CA PRO A 101 -24.30 2.65 8.59
C PRO A 101 -22.93 3.23 8.97
N ARG A 102 -22.92 4.46 9.50
CA ARG A 102 -21.67 5.17 9.88
C ARG A 102 -20.83 4.46 10.95
N LYS A 103 -21.39 3.42 11.57
CA LYS A 103 -20.77 2.64 12.65
C LYS A 103 -20.27 1.25 12.21
N GLY A 104 -20.31 0.92 10.92
CA GLY A 104 -19.97 -0.41 10.41
C GLY A 104 -21.20 -1.24 10.06
N VAL A 105 -21.00 -2.34 9.34
CA VAL A 105 -22.09 -3.20 8.84
C VAL A 105 -22.84 -3.90 9.97
N GLU A 106 -22.18 -4.14 11.09
CA GLU A 106 -22.71 -4.74 12.31
C GLU A 106 -23.77 -3.84 12.96
N ALA A 107 -23.63 -2.51 12.79
CA ALA A 107 -24.62 -1.57 13.29
C ALA A 107 -25.90 -1.55 12.44
N ALA A 108 -25.94 -2.23 11.28
CA ALA A 108 -27.17 -2.47 10.54
C ALA A 108 -28.05 -3.50 11.27
N ASP A 109 -27.45 -4.50 11.89
CA ASP A 109 -28.16 -5.57 12.61
C ASP A 109 -28.78 -5.07 13.92
N ASP A 110 -28.24 -3.99 14.48
CA ASP A 110 -28.73 -3.34 15.70
C ASP A 110 -29.88 -2.34 15.46
N VAL A 111 -30.30 -2.11 14.21
CA VAL A 111 -31.42 -1.20 13.90
C VAL A 111 -32.74 -1.94 14.11
N PRO A 112 -33.55 -1.58 15.11
CA PRO A 112 -34.85 -2.24 15.32
C PRO A 112 -35.78 -1.90 14.15
N ALA A 113 -36.59 -2.88 13.72
CA ALA A 113 -37.53 -2.70 12.61
C ALA A 113 -38.44 -1.47 12.79
N THR A 114 -38.84 -1.16 14.02
CA THR A 114 -39.63 0.03 14.36
C THR A 114 -38.92 1.35 14.05
N ALA A 115 -37.58 1.41 14.12
CA ALA A 115 -36.82 2.59 13.71
C ALA A 115 -36.76 2.74 12.19
N ILE A 116 -36.81 1.63 11.43
CA ILE A 116 -36.90 1.65 9.97
C ILE A 116 -38.27 2.21 9.55
N GLU A 117 -39.36 1.66 10.12
CA GLU A 117 -40.73 2.11 9.86
C GLU A 117 -40.98 3.57 10.28
N ALA A 118 -40.50 3.97 11.47
CA ALA A 118 -40.61 5.35 11.93
C ALA A 118 -39.83 6.31 11.04
N SER A 119 -38.70 5.85 10.49
CA SER A 119 -37.91 6.66 9.58
C SER A 119 -38.61 6.87 8.23
N GLU A 120 -39.54 5.99 7.81
CA GLU A 120 -40.34 6.15 6.58
C GLU A 120 -41.47 7.17 6.69
N THR A 121 -41.96 7.40 7.92
CA THR A 121 -43.18 8.18 8.15
C THR A 121 -43.00 9.70 7.95
N ASP A 122 -41.76 10.21 7.92
CA ASP A 122 -41.46 11.65 7.82
C ASP A 122 -40.37 11.97 6.78
N ARG A 123 -40.49 11.41 5.57
CA ARG A 123 -39.51 11.61 4.47
C ARG A 123 -40.06 12.51 3.36
N GLY A 124 -39.29 13.55 3.03
CA GLY A 124 -39.46 14.33 1.81
C GLY A 124 -38.64 13.77 0.64
N GLY A 125 -39.10 13.99 -0.59
CA GLY A 125 -38.38 13.63 -1.82
C GLY A 125 -37.96 14.88 -2.59
N THR A 126 -36.74 14.88 -3.12
CA THR A 126 -36.29 15.85 -4.12
C THR A 126 -35.94 15.10 -5.40
N SER A 127 -36.36 15.62 -6.54
CA SER A 127 -35.98 15.10 -7.85
C SER A 127 -35.38 16.21 -8.70
N GLY A 128 -34.50 15.81 -9.61
CA GLY A 128 -33.92 16.67 -10.62
C GLY A 128 -33.72 15.86 -11.89
N THR A 129 -33.82 16.52 -13.04
CA THR A 129 -33.46 15.96 -14.34
C THR A 129 -32.30 16.77 -14.87
N TRP A 130 -31.28 16.08 -15.39
CA TRP A 130 -30.13 16.67 -16.06
C TRP A 130 -30.21 16.42 -17.57
#